data_AF-A0A0C3AKC4-F1
#
_entry.id   AF-A0A0C3AKC4-F1
#
_cell.length_a   1.000
_cell.length_b   1.000
_cell.length_c   1.000
_cell.angle_alpha   90.00
_cell.angle_beta   90.00
_cell.angle_gamma   90.00
#
_symmetry.space_group_name_H-M   'P 1'
#
loop_
_entity.id
_entity.type
_entity.pdbx_description
1 polymer ?
#
loop_
_entity_poly.entity_id
_entity_poly.type
_entity_poly.pdbx_seq_one_letter_code
_entity_poly.pdbx_strand_id
1 'polypeptide(L)'
;MKIDFGELVQHCLDLIRQSPYSWYIAAGVFVGAWGVRSWLKQVTSGPAEYIKWYQHVPMILVPRMDTWTLLVHGKYIDELSRAPEDQLSFVDAANNIFQRRYNFGQWAVEDHFHHETIKKQLTRNLSALFPEVLDEAQEAISSQVRLNANESTVVTAFPFIQRIVARSVNRVFVGLPLCRDERWLDIVQGTAMDTVKVATLVNMFPDFLRP
;
A
#
# COMPACT_ATOMS: atom_id res chain seq x y z
N MET A 1 10.40 -10.11 28.72
CA MET A 1 11.06 -10.95 27.72
C MET A 1 11.51 -10.01 26.61
N LYS A 2 12.80 -9.62 26.60
CA LYS A 2 13.35 -8.82 25.49
C LYS A 2 13.50 -9.77 24.32
N ILE A 3 12.74 -9.57 23.26
CA ILE A 3 12.92 -10.34 22.03
C ILE A 3 14.13 -9.71 21.35
N ASP A 4 15.21 -10.47 21.21
CA ASP A 4 16.34 -10.05 20.40
C ASP A 4 15.88 -10.11 18.93
N PHE A 5 15.69 -8.94 18.33
CA PHE A 5 15.23 -8.82 16.95
C PHE A 5 16.19 -9.49 15.97
N GLY A 6 17.49 -9.54 16.28
CA GLY A 6 18.47 -10.25 15.47
C GLY A 6 18.24 -11.76 15.48
N GLU A 7 17.98 -12.34 16.65
CA GLU A 7 17.64 -13.76 16.77
C GLU A 7 16.28 -14.07 16.14
N LEU A 8 15.30 -13.18 16.24
CA LEU A 8 13.98 -13.34 15.63
C LEU A 8 14.07 -13.33 14.10
N VAL A 9 14.79 -12.35 13.53
CA VAL A 9 15.02 -12.27 12.08
C VAL A 9 15.74 -13.50 11.60
N GLN A 10 16.76 -13.96 12.33
CA GLN A 10 17.50 -15.15 11.95
C GLN A 10 16.68 -16.43 12.08
N HIS A 11 15.84 -16.53 13.11
CA HIS A 11 14.88 -17.61 13.26
C HIS A 11 13.84 -17.62 12.12
N CYS A 12 13.37 -16.45 11.69
CA CYS A 12 12.51 -16.34 10.50
C CYS A 12 13.24 -16.74 9.22
N LEU A 13 14.51 -16.37 9.05
CA LEU A 13 15.36 -16.77 7.92
C LEU A 13 15.64 -18.28 7.89
N ASP A 14 15.80 -18.91 9.05
CA ASP A 14 15.96 -20.35 9.15
C ASP A 14 14.63 -21.09 8.88
N LEU A 15 13.50 -20.55 9.35
CA LEU A 15 12.16 -21.03 8.99
C LEU A 15 11.90 -20.91 7.48
N ILE A 16 12.40 -19.85 6.83
CA ILE A 16 12.33 -19.67 5.37
C ILE A 16 13.05 -20.80 4.64
N ARG A 17 14.27 -21.15 5.08
CA ARG A 17 15.07 -22.22 4.46
C ARG A 17 14.47 -23.61 4.66
N GLN A 18 13.85 -23.85 5.81
CA GLN A 18 13.31 -25.16 6.19
C GLN A 18 11.85 -25.37 5.76
N SER A 19 11.15 -24.29 5.38
CA SER A 19 9.77 -24.37 4.89
C SER A 19 9.69 -25.27 3.65
N PRO A 20 8.70 -26.17 3.54
CA PRO A 20 8.45 -26.95 2.32
C PRO A 20 8.08 -26.07 1.12
N TYR A 21 7.92 -24.76 1.35
CA TYR A 21 7.78 -23.75 0.34
C TYR A 21 9.12 -23.11 -0.09
N SER A 22 10.28 -23.59 0.39
CA SER A 22 11.61 -23.02 0.14
C SER A 22 12.10 -23.08 -1.31
N TRP A 23 11.51 -23.94 -2.15
CA TRP A 23 11.78 -24.00 -3.59
C TRP A 23 10.87 -23.06 -4.41
N TYR A 24 9.82 -22.49 -3.81
CA TYR A 24 9.10 -21.35 -4.40
C TYR A 24 9.95 -20.05 -4.37
N ILE A 25 11.09 -20.08 -3.66
CA ILE A 25 11.83 -18.91 -3.12
C ILE A 25 13.02 -18.50 -3.98
N ALA A 26 13.55 -19.37 -4.83
CA ALA A 26 14.76 -19.09 -5.61
C ALA A 26 14.50 -18.50 -6.99
N ALA A 27 13.26 -18.56 -7.48
CA ALA A 27 12.91 -18.05 -8.79
C ALA A 27 11.86 -16.95 -8.67
N GLY A 28 12.33 -15.71 -8.73
CA GLY A 28 11.49 -14.63 -9.22
C GLY A 28 10.90 -15.05 -10.57
N VAL A 29 9.65 -14.66 -10.79
CA VAL A 29 8.80 -15.05 -11.93
C VAL A 29 8.26 -16.48 -11.84
N PHE A 30 7.01 -16.65 -12.26
CA PHE A 30 6.30 -17.92 -12.41
C PHE A 30 7.13 -19.01 -13.12
N VAL A 31 7.95 -19.76 -12.40
CA VAL A 31 8.60 -20.95 -12.96
C VAL A 31 7.62 -22.11 -12.90
N GLY A 32 6.72 -22.13 -13.88
CA GLY A 32 5.87 -23.27 -14.22
C GLY A 32 4.54 -23.38 -13.47
N ALA A 33 3.80 -24.45 -13.79
CA ALA A 33 2.43 -24.71 -13.33
C ALA A 33 2.29 -24.78 -11.80
N TRP A 34 3.37 -25.10 -11.09
CA TRP A 34 3.41 -25.19 -9.63
C TRP A 34 3.36 -23.81 -8.95
N GLY A 35 4.07 -22.81 -9.48
CA GLY A 35 3.99 -21.43 -8.98
C GLY A 35 2.59 -20.84 -9.18
N VAL A 36 1.99 -21.06 -10.35
CA VAL A 36 0.62 -20.61 -10.65
C VAL A 36 -0.41 -21.30 -9.74
N ARG A 37 -0.30 -22.62 -9.53
CA ARG A 37 -1.19 -23.37 -8.64
C ARG A 37 -1.10 -22.89 -7.19
N SER A 38 0.11 -22.60 -6.72
CA SER A 38 0.32 -22.08 -5.36
C SER A 38 -0.22 -20.67 -5.19
N TRP A 39 0.01 -19.79 -6.17
CA TRP A 39 -0.63 -18.47 -6.20
C TRP A 39 -2.16 -18.58 -6.19
N LEU A 40 -2.75 -19.44 -7.02
CA LEU A 40 -4.19 -19.69 -7.01
C LEU A 40 -4.68 -20.18 -5.64
N LYS A 41 -3.93 -21.09 -5.00
CA LYS A 41 -4.27 -21.56 -3.65
C LYS A 41 -4.16 -20.44 -2.62
N GLN A 42 -3.16 -19.58 -2.72
CA GLN A 42 -2.96 -18.43 -1.85
C GLN A 42 -4.07 -17.39 -2.00
N VAL A 43 -4.51 -17.10 -3.22
CA VAL A 43 -5.60 -16.14 -3.48
C VAL A 43 -6.96 -16.69 -3.04
N THR A 44 -7.21 -18.00 -3.23
CA THR A 44 -8.53 -18.59 -2.95
C THR A 44 -8.68 -19.08 -1.50
N SER A 45 -7.66 -19.76 -0.96
CA SER A 45 -7.70 -20.41 0.36
C SER A 45 -6.77 -19.78 1.38
N GLY A 46 -5.87 -18.89 0.96
CA GLY A 46 -4.90 -18.22 1.82
C GLY A 46 -5.54 -17.56 3.03
N PRO A 47 -6.53 -16.66 2.90
CA PRO A 47 -7.14 -15.97 4.06
C PRO A 47 -7.61 -16.92 5.16
N ALA A 48 -8.24 -18.04 4.79
CA ALA A 48 -8.73 -19.03 5.74
C ALA A 48 -7.61 -19.87 6.37
N GLU A 49 -6.57 -20.24 5.60
CA GLU A 49 -5.38 -20.90 6.15
C GLU A 49 -4.59 -19.95 7.07
N TYR A 50 -4.46 -18.68 6.71
CA TYR A 50 -3.76 -17.67 7.51
C TYR A 50 -4.39 -17.46 8.87
N ILE A 51 -5.72 -17.32 8.95
CA ILE A 51 -6.43 -17.15 10.22
C ILE A 51 -6.17 -18.36 11.15
N LYS A 52 -6.15 -19.58 10.60
CA LYS A 52 -5.85 -20.79 11.38
C LYS A 52 -4.41 -20.77 11.90
N TRP A 53 -3.44 -20.43 11.07
CA TRP A 53 -2.04 -20.36 11.49
C TRP A 53 -1.79 -19.23 12.49
N TYR A 54 -2.43 -18.07 12.32
CA TYR A 54 -2.27 -16.90 13.20
C TYR A 54 -2.74 -17.16 14.64
N GLN A 55 -3.61 -18.15 14.85
CA GLN A 55 -3.99 -18.62 16.18
C GLN A 55 -2.88 -19.38 16.91
N HIS A 56 -1.93 -19.97 16.17
CA HIS A 56 -0.93 -20.89 16.71
C HIS A 56 0.49 -20.30 16.69
N VAL A 57 0.80 -19.44 15.72
CA VAL A 57 2.13 -18.83 15.59
C VAL A 57 2.07 -17.30 15.69
N PRO A 58 3.01 -16.67 16.40
CA PRO A 58 3.05 -15.23 16.58
C PRO A 58 3.41 -14.45 15.32
N MET A 59 4.03 -15.09 14.33
CA MET A 59 4.51 -14.47 13.10
C MET A 59 4.43 -15.47 11.95
N ILE A 60 4.07 -15.00 10.76
CA ILE A 60 3.93 -15.81 9.55
C ILE A 60 4.56 -15.06 8.39
N LEU A 61 5.44 -15.73 7.66
CA LEU A 61 5.95 -15.18 6.41
C LEU A 61 5.02 -15.54 5.25
N VAL A 62 4.64 -14.53 4.50
CA VAL A 62 3.75 -14.66 3.35
C VAL A 62 4.49 -14.22 2.09
N PRO A 63 4.65 -15.10 1.09
CA PRO A 63 5.16 -14.68 -0.21
C PRO A 63 4.12 -13.80 -0.90
N ARG A 64 4.52 -12.65 -1.42
CA ARG A 64 3.76 -11.89 -2.42
C ARG A 64 4.38 -12.12 -3.79
N MET A 65 3.69 -11.65 -4.82
CA MET A 65 4.18 -11.67 -6.21
C MET A 65 5.52 -10.93 -6.38
N ASP A 66 5.78 -9.98 -5.50
CA ASP A 66 6.77 -8.92 -5.65
C ASP A 66 7.84 -8.95 -4.54
N THR A 67 7.50 -9.47 -3.36
CA THR A 67 8.39 -9.51 -2.19
C THR A 67 7.88 -10.49 -1.11
N TRP A 68 8.65 -10.62 -0.03
CA TRP A 68 8.25 -11.36 1.17
C TRP A 68 7.63 -10.40 2.19
N THR A 69 6.49 -10.76 2.78
CA THR A 69 5.86 -9.97 3.85
C THR A 69 5.78 -10.79 5.13
N LEU A 70 6.42 -10.30 6.19
CA LEU A 70 6.27 -10.87 7.53
C LEU A 70 5.00 -10.30 8.17
N LEU A 71 4.01 -11.16 8.39
CA LEU A 71 2.84 -10.83 9.18
C LEU A 71 3.14 -11.11 10.66
N VAL A 72 2.93 -10.11 11.50
CA VAL A 72 3.24 -10.18 12.93
C VAL A 72 1.96 -10.05 13.75
N HIS A 73 1.88 -10.77 14.87
CA HIS A 73 0.75 -10.67 15.78
C HIS A 73 0.60 -9.24 16.32
N GLY A 74 -0.62 -8.71 16.35
CA GLY A 74 -0.89 -7.31 16.79
C GLY A 74 -0.39 -6.98 18.20
N LYS A 75 -0.12 -8.00 19.03
CA LYS A 75 0.49 -7.84 20.36
C LYS A 75 1.89 -7.25 20.35
N TYR A 76 2.59 -7.27 19.21
CA TYR A 76 3.93 -6.71 19.05
C TYR A 76 3.93 -5.33 18.37
N ILE A 77 2.76 -4.70 18.15
CA ILE A 77 2.70 -3.41 17.44
C ILE A 77 3.49 -2.30 18.14
N ASP A 78 3.49 -2.29 19.48
CA ASP A 78 4.26 -1.32 20.27
C ASP A 78 5.77 -1.55 20.17
N GLU A 79 6.19 -2.79 19.97
CA GLU A 79 7.59 -3.15 19.80
C GLU A 79 8.06 -2.79 18.39
N LEU A 80 7.28 -3.16 17.37
CA LEU A 80 7.55 -2.84 15.96
C LEU A 80 7.59 -1.33 15.72
N SER A 81 6.68 -0.57 16.33
CA SER A 81 6.62 0.89 16.17
C SER A 81 7.78 1.63 16.87
N ARG A 82 8.45 0.98 17.83
CA ARG A 82 9.63 1.52 18.54
C ARG A 82 10.94 0.95 18.03
N ALA A 83 10.90 0.02 17.09
CA ALA A 83 12.10 -0.55 16.50
C ALA A 83 12.93 0.57 15.85
N PRO A 84 14.27 0.51 15.96
CA PRO A 84 15.12 1.51 15.36
C PRO A 84 15.13 1.38 13.82
N GLU A 85 15.35 2.50 13.12
CA GLU A 85 15.24 2.58 11.65
C GLU A 85 16.26 1.69 10.92
N ASP A 86 17.38 1.34 11.56
CA ASP A 86 18.39 0.41 11.04
C ASP A 86 17.90 -1.05 10.99
N GLN A 87 16.90 -1.39 11.80
CA GLN A 87 16.26 -2.71 11.81
C GLN A 87 14.96 -2.73 10.99
N LEU A 88 14.13 -1.69 11.10
CA LEU A 88 12.88 -1.54 10.36
C LEU A 88 12.78 -0.16 9.71
N SER A 89 13.02 -0.11 8.41
CA SER A 89 12.99 1.12 7.62
C SER A 89 11.67 1.27 6.86
N PHE A 90 10.88 2.28 7.22
CA PHE A 90 9.70 2.68 6.46
C PHE A 90 10.04 3.14 5.04
N VAL A 91 11.17 3.84 4.91
CA VAL A 91 11.65 4.41 3.64
C VAL A 91 11.98 3.30 2.64
N ASP A 92 12.61 2.21 3.10
CA ASP A 92 12.94 1.06 2.26
C ASP A 92 11.70 0.22 1.94
N ALA A 93 10.79 0.06 2.91
CA ALA A 93 9.50 -0.57 2.66
C ALA A 93 8.70 0.20 1.59
N ALA A 94 8.65 1.53 1.68
CA ALA A 94 7.99 2.38 0.68
C ALA A 94 8.70 2.33 -0.69
N ASN A 95 10.04 2.27 -0.71
CA ASN A 95 10.81 2.05 -1.94
C ASN A 95 10.43 0.73 -2.62
N ASN A 96 10.32 -0.35 -1.86
CA ASN A 96 9.97 -1.66 -2.40
C ASN A 96 8.52 -1.72 -2.87
N ILE A 97 7.58 -1.13 -2.11
CA ILE A 97 6.15 -1.14 -2.44
C ILE A 97 5.85 -0.27 -3.66
N PHE A 98 6.41 0.93 -3.71
CA PHE A 98 6.08 1.92 -4.75
C PHE A 98 7.12 2.00 -5.86
N GLN A 99 8.25 1.30 -5.77
CA GLN A 99 9.35 1.43 -6.73
C GLN A 99 9.64 2.90 -7.06
N ARG A 100 9.84 3.71 -6.00
CA ARG A 100 9.83 5.19 -6.08
C ARG A 100 10.75 5.75 -7.16
N ARG A 101 11.92 5.14 -7.38
CA ARG A 101 12.86 5.50 -8.45
C ARG A 101 12.23 5.40 -9.85
N TYR A 102 11.47 4.34 -10.09
CA TYR A 102 10.84 4.07 -11.39
C TYR A 102 9.55 4.89 -11.59
N ASN A 103 8.81 5.13 -10.52
CA ASN A 103 7.55 5.87 -10.59
C ASN A 103 7.71 7.39 -10.56
N PHE A 104 8.64 7.88 -9.74
CA PHE A 104 8.77 9.31 -9.48
C PHE A 104 10.15 9.85 -9.87
N GLY A 105 11.12 9.00 -10.20
CA GLY A 105 12.48 9.40 -10.53
C GLY A 105 13.39 9.49 -9.30
N GLN A 106 14.65 9.86 -9.54
CA GLN A 106 15.71 9.85 -8.53
C GLN A 106 15.44 10.83 -7.38
N TRP A 107 14.84 12.00 -7.66
CA TRP A 107 14.55 13.01 -6.63
C TRP A 107 13.62 12.50 -5.53
N ALA A 108 12.70 11.58 -5.83
CA ALA A 108 11.76 11.05 -4.84
C ALA A 108 12.40 10.05 -3.86
N VAL A 109 13.58 9.53 -4.22
CA VAL A 109 14.41 8.67 -3.37
C VAL A 109 15.36 9.51 -2.53
N GLU A 110 15.90 10.59 -3.09
CA GLU A 110 16.88 11.46 -2.42
C GLU A 110 16.22 12.48 -1.49
N ASP A 111 15.06 13.00 -1.87
CA ASP A 111 14.34 14.03 -1.12
C ASP A 111 13.07 13.45 -0.46
N HIS A 112 13.01 13.58 0.86
CA HIS A 112 11.91 13.13 1.69
C HIS A 112 11.02 14.29 2.17
N PHE A 113 11.06 15.46 1.51
CA PHE A 113 10.30 16.66 1.90
C PHE A 113 8.83 16.38 2.24
N HIS A 114 8.18 15.48 1.49
CA HIS A 114 6.77 15.14 1.66
C HIS A 114 6.48 14.54 3.03
N HIS A 115 7.39 13.75 3.62
CA HIS A 115 7.21 13.18 4.96
C HIS A 115 7.12 14.28 6.02
N GLU A 116 8.04 15.24 5.97
CA GLU A 116 8.10 16.35 6.91
C GLU A 116 6.91 17.29 6.74
N THR A 117 6.53 17.60 5.50
CA THR A 117 5.35 18.42 5.20
C THR A 117 4.07 17.77 5.72
N ILE A 118 3.88 16.45 5.51
CA ILE A 118 2.71 15.74 6.03
C ILE A 118 2.69 15.77 7.56
N LYS A 119 3.78 15.36 8.22
CA LYS A 119 3.84 15.27 9.69
C LYS A 119 3.74 16.63 10.37
N LYS A 120 4.39 17.66 9.84
CA LYS A 120 4.50 18.97 10.51
C LYS A 120 3.43 19.97 10.08
N GLN A 121 3.04 19.97 8.81
CA GLN A 121 2.08 20.96 8.29
C GLN A 121 0.68 20.37 8.23
N LEU A 122 0.51 19.26 7.51
CA LEU A 122 -0.83 18.71 7.26
C LEU A 122 -1.50 18.21 8.55
N THR A 123 -0.79 17.40 9.34
CA THR A 123 -1.36 16.85 10.60
C THR A 123 -1.70 17.95 11.61
N ARG A 124 -0.89 19.01 11.71
CA ARG A 124 -1.15 20.11 12.65
C ARG A 124 -2.30 21.02 12.21
N ASN A 125 -2.49 21.18 10.91
CA ASN A 125 -3.52 22.07 10.35
C ASN A 125 -4.81 21.33 9.97
N LEU A 126 -4.96 20.05 10.31
CA LEU A 126 -6.10 19.24 9.90
C LEU A 126 -7.44 19.84 10.33
N SER A 127 -7.52 20.38 11.55
CA SER A 127 -8.73 21.04 12.05
C SER A 127 -9.12 22.29 11.25
N ALA A 128 -8.14 23.03 10.73
CA ALA A 128 -8.38 24.21 9.91
C ALA A 128 -8.79 23.83 8.47
N LEU A 129 -8.27 22.73 7.95
CA LEU A 129 -8.56 22.24 6.60
C LEU A 129 -9.88 21.46 6.51
N PHE A 130 -10.32 20.85 7.62
CA PHE A 130 -11.49 19.98 7.66
C PHE A 130 -12.77 20.60 7.08
N PRO A 131 -13.12 21.88 7.37
CA PRO A 131 -14.31 22.50 6.79
C PRO A 131 -14.26 22.55 5.26
N GLU A 132 -13.10 22.85 4.67
CA GLU A 132 -12.94 22.92 3.21
C GLU A 132 -13.01 21.54 2.56
N VAL A 133 -12.46 20.52 3.22
CA VAL A 133 -12.52 19.12 2.77
C VAL A 133 -13.97 18.62 2.80
N LEU A 134 -14.71 18.94 3.86
CA LEU A 134 -16.10 18.55 4.04
C LEU A 134 -17.01 19.24 3.01
N ASP A 135 -16.83 20.54 2.79
CA ASP A 135 -17.53 21.31 1.75
C ASP A 135 -17.31 20.67 0.37
N GLU A 136 -16.06 20.38 0.01
CA GLU A 136 -15.76 19.75 -1.28
C GLU A 136 -16.32 18.33 -1.37
N ALA A 137 -16.32 17.55 -0.28
CA ALA A 137 -16.91 16.21 -0.28
C ALA A 137 -18.43 16.25 -0.51
N GLN A 138 -19.13 17.18 0.15
CA GLN A 138 -20.57 17.38 -0.03
C GLN A 138 -20.88 17.82 -1.47
N GLU A 139 -20.09 18.74 -2.02
CA GLU A 139 -20.25 19.20 -3.39
C GLU A 139 -19.88 18.11 -4.42
N ALA A 140 -18.90 17.25 -4.13
CA ALA A 140 -18.58 16.11 -4.97
C ALA A 140 -19.74 15.12 -5.04
N ILE A 141 -20.35 14.81 -3.91
CA ILE A 141 -21.53 13.93 -3.85
C ILE A 141 -22.70 14.56 -4.61
N SER A 142 -23.05 15.82 -4.33
CA SER A 142 -24.20 16.51 -4.95
C SER A 142 -24.05 16.64 -6.47
N SER A 143 -22.84 16.92 -6.95
CA SER A 143 -22.56 17.11 -8.37
C SER A 143 -22.64 15.80 -9.17
N GLN A 144 -22.28 14.67 -8.57
CA GLN A 144 -22.31 13.35 -9.20
C GLN A 144 -23.68 12.66 -9.10
N VAL A 145 -24.42 12.94 -8.03
CA VAL A 145 -25.73 12.34 -7.75
C VAL A 145 -26.78 13.45 -7.74
N ARG A 146 -27.29 13.78 -8.94
CA ARG A 146 -28.45 14.68 -9.08
C ARG A 146 -29.72 13.84 -9.00
N LEU A 147 -30.30 13.74 -7.80
CA LEU A 147 -31.57 13.06 -7.57
C LEU A 147 -32.63 14.05 -7.12
N ASN A 148 -33.85 13.87 -7.62
CA ASN A 148 -35.03 14.46 -6.99
C ASN A 148 -35.37 13.69 -5.70
N ALA A 149 -36.15 14.29 -4.80
CA ALA A 149 -36.49 13.73 -3.48
C ALA A 149 -37.13 12.32 -3.51
N ASN A 150 -37.67 11.89 -4.66
CA ASN A 150 -38.32 10.59 -4.85
C ASN A 150 -37.56 9.64 -5.81
N GLU A 151 -36.34 9.97 -6.19
CA GLU A 151 -35.54 9.18 -7.12
C GLU A 151 -34.44 8.41 -6.39
N SER A 152 -34.21 7.17 -6.82
CA SER A 152 -33.04 6.39 -6.42
C SER A 152 -32.19 6.08 -7.64
N THR A 153 -30.88 6.08 -7.46
CA THR A 153 -29.93 5.70 -8.52
C THR A 153 -28.94 4.67 -8.00
N VAL A 154 -28.48 3.83 -8.92
CA VAL A 154 -27.45 2.83 -8.64
C VAL A 154 -26.11 3.41 -9.07
N VAL A 155 -25.19 3.53 -8.13
CA VAL A 155 -23.81 3.93 -8.39
C VAL A 155 -22.86 2.77 -8.15
N THR A 156 -21.81 2.68 -8.96
CA THR A 156 -20.70 1.77 -8.66
C THR A 156 -19.86 2.40 -7.55
N ALA A 157 -19.89 1.79 -6.36
CA ALA A 157 -19.34 2.41 -5.15
C ALA A 157 -17.86 2.80 -5.25
N PHE A 158 -17.01 1.93 -5.82
CA PHE A 158 -15.56 2.17 -5.89
C PHE A 158 -15.18 3.42 -6.70
N PRO A 159 -15.53 3.55 -8.00
CA PRO A 159 -15.22 4.75 -8.78
C PRO A 159 -15.93 6.00 -8.24
N PHE A 160 -17.12 5.85 -7.67
CA PHE A 160 -17.83 6.95 -7.02
C PHE A 160 -17.04 7.52 -5.83
N ILE A 161 -16.65 6.66 -4.89
CA ILE A 161 -15.86 7.06 -3.72
C ILE A 161 -14.48 7.58 -4.13
N GLN A 162 -13.82 6.94 -5.11
CA GLN A 162 -12.53 7.39 -5.62
C GLN A 162 -12.59 8.83 -6.13
N ARG A 163 -13.66 9.20 -6.85
CA ARG A 163 -13.81 10.57 -7.36
C ARG A 163 -14.00 11.59 -6.25
N ILE A 164 -14.83 11.26 -5.25
CA ILE A 164 -15.05 12.12 -4.07
C ILE A 164 -13.73 12.33 -3.33
N VAL A 165 -13.01 11.25 -3.02
CA VAL A 165 -11.72 11.31 -2.34
C VAL A 165 -10.70 12.11 -3.15
N ALA A 166 -10.62 11.89 -4.46
CA ALA A 166 -9.70 12.62 -5.33
C ALA A 166 -9.98 14.14 -5.26
N ARG A 167 -11.24 14.57 -5.37
CA ARG A 167 -11.61 15.99 -5.25
C ARG A 167 -11.28 16.57 -3.88
N SER A 168 -11.72 15.90 -2.81
CA SER A 168 -11.50 16.34 -1.43
C SER A 168 -10.02 16.46 -1.06
N VAL A 169 -9.19 15.51 -1.50
CA VAL A 169 -7.74 15.55 -1.27
C VAL A 169 -7.09 16.67 -2.10
N ASN A 170 -7.49 16.83 -3.37
CA ASN A 170 -6.98 17.91 -4.21
C ASN A 170 -7.43 19.30 -3.74
N ARG A 171 -8.56 19.44 -3.05
CA ARG A 171 -8.98 20.70 -2.42
C ARG A 171 -7.91 21.24 -1.47
N VAL A 172 -7.22 20.35 -0.75
CA VAL A 172 -6.14 20.72 0.18
C VAL A 172 -4.85 21.02 -0.55
N PHE A 173 -4.48 20.20 -1.54
CA PHE A 173 -3.16 20.29 -2.18
C PHE A 173 -3.08 21.33 -3.30
N VAL A 174 -4.12 21.47 -4.12
CA VAL A 174 -4.12 22.37 -5.27
C VAL A 174 -5.22 23.45 -5.21
N GLY A 175 -6.21 23.28 -4.33
CA GLY A 175 -7.28 24.25 -4.15
C GLY A 175 -8.23 24.35 -5.36
N LEU A 176 -9.10 25.36 -5.31
CA LEU A 176 -9.98 25.69 -6.43
C LEU A 176 -9.26 26.60 -7.44
N PRO A 177 -9.62 26.52 -8.75
CA PRO A 177 -10.61 25.62 -9.34
C PRO A 177 -10.06 24.22 -9.69
N LEU A 178 -8.74 24.01 -9.59
CA LEU A 178 -8.06 22.83 -10.14
C LEU A 178 -8.53 21.52 -9.51
N CYS A 179 -8.92 21.51 -8.23
CA CYS A 179 -9.46 20.31 -7.58
C CYS A 179 -10.76 19.79 -8.20
N ARG A 180 -11.46 20.60 -9.01
CA ARG A 180 -12.68 20.23 -9.76
C ARG A 180 -12.44 20.07 -11.26
N ASP A 181 -11.23 20.33 -11.75
CA ASP A 181 -10.92 20.17 -13.16
C ASP A 181 -10.91 18.67 -13.51
N GLU A 182 -11.78 18.28 -14.43
CA GLU A 182 -11.97 16.87 -14.78
C GLU A 182 -10.70 16.26 -15.39
N ARG A 183 -9.93 17.05 -16.17
CA ARG A 183 -8.67 16.58 -16.78
C ARG A 183 -7.61 16.35 -15.72
N TRP A 184 -7.49 17.27 -14.76
CA TRP A 184 -6.60 17.11 -13.61
C TRP A 184 -6.94 15.87 -12.79
N LEU A 185 -8.22 15.68 -12.47
CA LEU A 185 -8.68 14.52 -11.70
C LEU A 185 -8.42 13.20 -12.43
N ASP A 186 -8.61 13.16 -13.75
CA ASP A 186 -8.31 11.98 -14.57
C ASP A 186 -6.81 11.66 -14.56
N ILE A 187 -5.95 12.69 -14.67
CA ILE A 187 -4.49 12.53 -14.57
C ILE A 187 -4.09 11.99 -13.20
N VAL A 188 -4.60 12.57 -12.11
CA VAL A 188 -4.22 12.16 -10.74
C VAL A 188 -4.68 10.74 -10.44
N GLN A 189 -5.90 10.37 -10.82
CA GLN A 189 -6.41 9.00 -10.66
C GLN A 189 -5.66 8.00 -11.55
N GLY A 190 -5.39 8.36 -12.80
CA GLY A 190 -4.59 7.56 -13.73
C GLY A 190 -3.19 7.30 -13.17
N THR A 191 -2.52 8.35 -12.70
CA THR A 191 -1.18 8.29 -12.09
C THR A 191 -1.16 7.37 -10.86
N ALA A 192 -2.19 7.43 -10.00
CA ALA A 192 -2.29 6.54 -8.85
C ALA A 192 -2.38 5.06 -9.27
N MET A 193 -3.18 4.76 -10.30
CA MET A 193 -3.29 3.41 -10.83
C MET A 193 -2.02 2.95 -11.54
N ASP A 194 -1.38 3.83 -12.32
CA ASP A 194 -0.16 3.51 -13.04
C ASP A 194 1.03 3.28 -12.10
N THR A 195 1.09 4.00 -10.99
CA THR A 195 2.08 3.77 -9.92
C THR A 195 2.05 2.32 -9.43
N VAL A 196 0.84 1.79 -9.18
CA VAL A 196 0.65 0.40 -8.73
C VAL A 196 1.06 -0.60 -9.81
N LYS A 197 0.70 -0.33 -11.08
CA LYS A 197 1.07 -1.20 -12.20
C LYS A 197 2.58 -1.26 -12.41
N VAL A 198 3.25 -0.11 -12.44
CA VAL A 198 4.70 0.00 -12.60
C VAL A 198 5.42 -0.69 -11.47
N ALA A 199 5.02 -0.45 -10.21
CA ALA A 199 5.65 -1.09 -9.07
C ALA A 199 5.50 -2.62 -9.12
N THR A 200 4.29 -3.10 -9.45
CA THR A 200 4.05 -4.54 -9.64
C THR A 200 4.93 -5.12 -10.74
N LEU A 201 5.03 -4.43 -11.88
CA LEU A 201 5.83 -4.87 -13.03
C LEU A 201 7.32 -4.94 -12.69
N VAL A 202 7.87 -3.88 -12.11
CA VAL A 202 9.29 -3.79 -11.77
C VAL A 202 9.66 -4.82 -10.71
N ASN A 203 8.81 -5.03 -9.71
CA ASN A 203 9.09 -6.01 -8.66
C ASN A 203 8.99 -7.48 -9.11
N MET A 204 8.40 -7.77 -10.27
CA MET A 204 8.46 -9.13 -10.83
C MET A 204 9.87 -9.51 -11.28
N PHE A 205 10.78 -8.54 -11.46
CA PHE A 205 12.17 -8.79 -11.81
C PHE A 205 13.08 -8.78 -10.58
N PRO A 206 14.07 -9.69 -10.51
CA PRO A 206 15.17 -9.59 -9.56
C PRO A 206 15.86 -8.22 -9.65
N ASP A 207 16.41 -7.71 -8.55
CA ASP A 207 16.98 -6.35 -8.47
C ASP A 207 17.94 -5.99 -9.62
N PHE A 208 18.76 -6.96 -10.08
CA PHE A 208 19.74 -6.77 -11.15
C PHE A 208 19.15 -6.85 -12.57
N LEU A 209 17.91 -7.32 -12.73
CA LEU A 209 17.16 -7.37 -14.00
C LEU A 209 16.04 -6.34 -14.06
N ARG A 210 15.93 -5.46 -13.05
CA ARG A 210 15.03 -4.32 -13.15
C ARG A 210 15.51 -3.41 -14.30
N PRO A 211 14.58 -2.83 -15.08
CA PRO A 211 14.89 -2.09 -16.29
C PRO A 211 15.74 -0.83 -16.07
#